data_AF-A0A1F5BYR6-F1
#
_entry.id   AF-A0A1F5BYR6-F1
#
_cell.length_a   1.000
_cell.length_b   1.000
_cell.length_c   1.000
_cell.angle_alpha   90.00
_cell.angle_beta   90.00
_cell.angle_gamma   90.00
#
_symmetry.space_group_name_H-M   'P 1'
#
loop_
_entity.id
_entity.type
_entity.pdbx_description
1 polymer ?
#
loop_
_entity_poly.entity_id
_entity_poly.type
_entity_poly.pdbx_seq_one_letter_code
_entity_poly.pdbx_strand_id
1 'polypeptide(L)'
;MKRSSSRSESCVHACLLPETIESIDNDMAEIYRRIKPELRLEIGLELWISARQMLLDALQTFHPEWTQRQIEQETARRMLRESA
;
A
#
# COMPACT_ATOMS: atom_id res chain seq x y z
N MET A 1 -23.57 42.42 39.99
CA MET A 1 -22.12 42.63 40.12
C MET A 1 -21.40 41.36 39.64
N LYS A 2 -20.44 41.51 38.71
CA LYS A 2 -19.40 40.55 38.22
C LYS A 2 -19.93 39.30 37.47
N ARG A 3 -20.03 39.27 36.13
CA ARG A 3 -19.02 39.17 35.03
C ARG A 3 -18.17 37.90 35.05
N SER A 4 -18.40 37.00 34.08
CA SER A 4 -17.42 36.36 33.17
C SER A 4 -18.16 35.22 32.44
N SER A 5 -18.64 35.38 31.20
CA SER A 5 -17.86 35.30 29.96
C SER A 5 -16.81 34.19 30.00
N SER A 6 -17.16 33.00 29.52
CA SER A 6 -16.19 32.09 28.92
C SER A 6 -16.66 31.78 27.49
N ARG A 7 -15.97 32.43 26.56
CA ARG A 7 -15.92 32.08 25.14
C ARG A 7 -15.55 30.62 24.97
N SER A 8 -16.15 30.04 23.94
CA SER A 8 -15.62 29.08 22.96
C SER A 8 -14.19 28.56 23.12
N GLU A 9 -14.01 27.35 22.58
CA GLU A 9 -12.75 26.70 22.17
C GLU A 9 -12.13 25.77 23.21
N SER A 10 -12.48 24.48 23.12
CA SER A 10 -11.50 23.39 23.03
C SER A 10 -12.25 22.06 23.10
N CYS A 11 -12.81 21.64 21.96
CA CYS A 11 -12.84 20.21 21.66
C CYS A 11 -12.09 20.02 20.34
N VAL A 12 -10.87 20.57 20.31
CA VAL A 12 -9.79 20.07 19.45
C VAL A 12 -9.08 18.95 20.22
N HIS A 13 -9.84 17.93 20.63
CA HIS A 13 -9.33 16.57 20.63
C HIS A 13 -9.52 16.12 19.19
N ALA A 14 -8.69 16.55 18.23
CA ALA A 14 -7.49 15.80 17.94
C ALA A 14 -7.75 14.30 18.19
N CYS A 15 -8.57 13.70 17.33
CA CYS A 15 -8.63 12.25 17.13
C CYS A 15 -7.26 11.81 16.58
N LEU A 16 -6.22 11.91 17.41
CA LEU A 16 -5.03 11.10 17.30
C LEU A 16 -5.49 9.70 17.71
N LEU A 17 -6.07 8.97 16.75
CA LEU A 17 -6.06 7.52 16.86
C LEU A 17 -4.59 7.15 17.10
N PRO A 18 -4.27 6.38 18.15
CA PRO A 18 -2.91 5.90 18.31
C PRO A 18 -2.49 5.22 17.00
N GLU A 19 -1.24 5.42 16.58
CA GLU A 19 -0.63 4.72 15.44
C GLU A 19 -0.71 3.21 15.71
N THR A 20 -1.85 2.63 15.36
CA THR A 20 -2.13 1.23 15.58
C THR A 20 -1.48 0.56 14.39
N ILE A 21 -0.33 -0.07 14.60
CA ILE A 21 0.31 -0.87 13.55
C ILE A 21 -0.64 -2.04 13.28
N GLU A 22 -1.24 -2.05 12.09
CA GLU A 22 -2.01 -3.20 11.62
C GLU A 22 -1.07 -4.41 11.60
N SER A 23 -1.40 -5.41 12.42
CA SER A 23 -0.61 -6.62 12.59
C SER A 23 -1.43 -7.83 12.17
N ILE A 24 -0.75 -8.82 11.60
CA ILE A 24 -1.38 -10.10 11.27
C ILE A 24 -1.72 -10.81 12.57
N ASP A 25 -2.96 -11.30 12.67
CA ASP A 25 -3.39 -12.10 13.82
C ASP A 25 -2.49 -13.34 14.02
N ASN A 26 -2.26 -13.73 15.27
CA ASN A 26 -1.35 -14.83 15.59
C ASN A 26 -1.76 -16.16 14.95
N ASP A 27 -3.06 -16.43 14.83
CA ASP A 27 -3.55 -17.67 14.20
C ASP A 27 -3.19 -17.69 12.70
N MET A 28 -3.34 -16.55 12.04
CA MET A 28 -2.94 -16.39 10.63
C MET A 28 -1.42 -16.46 10.45
N ALA A 29 -0.65 -15.90 11.38
CA ALA A 29 0.80 -16.01 11.37
C ALA A 29 1.28 -17.46 11.46
N GLU A 30 0.66 -18.27 12.32
CA GLU A 30 0.96 -19.71 12.45
C GLU A 30 0.56 -20.50 11.20
N ILE A 31 -0.54 -20.13 10.54
CA ILE A 31 -0.90 -20.70 9.23
C ILE A 31 0.17 -20.38 8.19
N TYR A 32 0.60 -19.12 8.10
CA TYR A 32 1.62 -18.70 7.12
C TYR A 32 3.00 -19.32 7.39
N ARG A 33 3.36 -19.58 8.66
CA ARG A 33 4.60 -20.30 9.00
C ARG A 33 4.62 -21.73 8.49
N ARG A 34 3.45 -22.36 8.30
CA ARG A 34 3.32 -23.74 7.82
C ARG A 34 3.29 -23.85 6.30
N ILE A 35 3.23 -22.72 5.58
CA ILE A 35 3.29 -22.73 4.11
C ILE A 35 4.65 -23.28 3.67
N LYS A 36 4.62 -24.23 2.75
CA LYS A 36 5.84 -24.83 2.18
C LYS A 36 6.71 -23.75 1.53
N PRO A 37 8.04 -23.79 1.70
CA PRO A 37 8.94 -22.78 1.13
C PRO A 37 8.74 -22.56 -0.38
N GLU A 38 8.49 -23.62 -1.14
CA GLU A 38 8.30 -23.56 -2.59
C GLU A 38 7.01 -22.81 -2.94
N LEU A 39 5.92 -23.11 -2.23
CA LEU A 39 4.64 -22.44 -2.41
C LEU A 39 4.72 -20.96 -2.02
N ARG A 40 5.52 -20.60 -1.02
CA ARG A 40 5.74 -19.21 -0.64
C ARG A 40 6.44 -18.42 -1.76
N LEU A 41 7.40 -19.05 -2.45
CA LEU A 41 8.08 -18.44 -3.61
C LEU A 41 7.12 -18.31 -4.80
N GLU A 42 6.30 -19.33 -5.05
CA GLU A 42 5.27 -19.30 -6.08
C GLU A 42 4.29 -18.15 -5.85
N ILE A 43 3.76 -18.01 -4.64
CA ILE A 43 2.87 -16.90 -4.26
C ILE A 43 3.57 -15.56 -4.51
N GLY A 44 4.82 -15.41 -4.07
CA GLY A 44 5.58 -14.17 -4.29
C GLY A 44 5.77 -13.83 -5.76
N LEU A 45 6.06 -14.83 -6.60
CA LEU A 45 6.22 -14.66 -8.03
C LEU A 45 4.89 -14.26 -8.70
N GLU A 46 3.80 -14.95 -8.39
CA GLU A 46 2.47 -14.65 -8.93
C GLU A 46 2.00 -13.25 -8.53
N LEU A 47 2.25 -12.84 -7.29
CA LEU A 47 1.97 -11.47 -6.84
C LEU A 47 2.77 -10.44 -7.65
N TRP A 48 4.05 -10.71 -7.93
CA TRP A 48 4.89 -9.83 -8.74
C TRP A 48 4.39 -9.73 -10.19
N ILE A 49 4.03 -10.87 -10.81
CA ILE A 49 3.48 -10.92 -12.17
C ILE A 49 2.17 -10.14 -12.26
N SER A 50 1.28 -10.35 -11.29
CA SER A 50 -0.01 -9.66 -11.21
C SER A 50 0.16 -8.14 -11.07
N ALA A 51 1.02 -7.71 -10.13
CA ALA A 51 1.33 -6.28 -9.95
C ALA A 51 1.91 -5.65 -11.23
N ARG A 52 2.79 -6.37 -11.95
CA ARG A 52 3.32 -5.93 -13.24
C ARG A 52 2.23 -5.73 -14.27
N GLN A 53 1.30 -6.68 -14.39
CA GLN A 53 0.20 -6.60 -15.36
C GLN A 53 -0.73 -5.43 -15.05
N MET A 54 -1.13 -5.28 -13.78
CA MET A 54 -1.96 -4.16 -13.34
C MET A 54 -1.32 -2.81 -13.66
N LEU A 55 0.00 -2.69 -13.47
CA LEU A 55 0.72 -1.46 -13.78
C LEU A 55 0.79 -1.18 -15.29
N LEU A 56 1.01 -2.21 -16.10
CA LEU A 56 0.98 -2.08 -17.57
C LEU A 56 -0.39 -1.57 -18.05
N ASP A 57 -1.47 -2.19 -17.58
CA ASP A 57 -2.84 -1.85 -17.96
C ASP A 57 -3.20 -0.43 -17.51
N ALA A 58 -2.78 -0.05 -16.29
CA ALA A 58 -2.95 1.30 -15.78
C ALA A 58 -2.21 2.33 -16.63
N LEU A 59 -0.95 2.07 -16.99
CA LEU A 59 -0.15 2.98 -17.82
C LEU A 59 -0.74 3.13 -19.23
N GLN A 60 -1.20 2.03 -19.84
CA GLN A 60 -1.91 2.08 -21.13
C GLN A 60 -3.18 2.92 -21.06
N THR A 61 -3.91 2.83 -19.95
CA THR A 61 -5.16 3.58 -19.76
C THR A 61 -4.91 5.07 -19.51
N PHE A 62 -3.93 5.41 -18.67
CA PHE A 62 -3.63 6.80 -18.31
C PHE A 62 -2.80 7.54 -19.36
N HIS A 63 -2.04 6.81 -20.19
CA HIS A 63 -1.17 7.36 -21.22
C HIS A 63 -1.39 6.69 -22.58
N PRO A 64 -2.57 6.88 -23.21
CA PRO A 64 -2.88 6.28 -24.51
C PRO A 64 -1.95 6.78 -25.64
N GLU A 65 -1.28 7.91 -25.43
CA GLU A 65 -0.29 8.48 -26.35
C GLU A 65 1.09 7.80 -26.26
N TRP A 66 1.34 6.99 -25.23
CA TRP A 66 2.62 6.32 -25.07
C TRP A 66 2.76 5.11 -25.97
N THR A 67 3.96 4.94 -26.50
CA THR A 67 4.34 3.72 -27.19
C THR A 67 4.52 2.58 -26.19
N GLN A 68 4.33 1.34 -26.65
CA GLN A 68 4.55 0.14 -25.85
C GLN A 68 5.93 0.12 -25.18
N ARG A 69 6.97 0.60 -25.89
CA ARG A 69 8.34 0.70 -25.35
C ARG A 69 8.44 1.66 -24.17
N GLN A 70 7.74 2.79 -24.21
CA GLN A 70 7.72 3.76 -23.10
C GLN A 70 7.01 3.18 -21.87
N ILE A 71 5.89 2.49 -22.08
CA ILE A 71 5.14 1.80 -21.03
C ILE A 71 6.00 0.71 -20.37
N GLU A 72 6.69 -0.11 -21.15
CA GLU A 72 7.58 -1.16 -20.62
C GLU A 72 8.75 -0.59 -19.84
N GLN A 73 9.37 0.49 -20.33
CA GLN A 73 10.46 1.18 -19.64
C GLN A 73 10.00 1.75 -18.29
N GLU A 74 8.83 2.40 -18.25
CA GLU A 74 8.30 2.97 -17.02
C GLU A 74 7.85 1.89 -16.04
N THR A 75 7.26 0.79 -16.53
CA THR A 75 6.90 -0.38 -15.72
C THR A 75 8.15 -0.97 -15.06
N ALA A 76 9.21 -1.22 -15.83
CA ALA A 76 10.46 -1.73 -15.30
C ALA A 76 11.08 -0.75 -14.28
N ARG A 77 11.06 0.55 -14.59
CA ARG A 77 11.54 1.59 -13.69
C ARG A 77 10.78 1.60 -12.36
N ARG A 78 9.46 1.40 -12.34
CA ARG A 78 8.69 1.40 -11.09
C ARG A 78 8.87 0.10 -10.30
N MET A 79 8.85 -1.04 -10.98
CA MET A 79 8.96 -2.34 -10.29
C MET A 79 10.37 -2.66 -9.76
N LEU A 80 11.42 -2.13 -10.40
CA LEU A 80 12.81 -2.44 -10.01
C LEU A 80 13.45 -1.37 -9.11
N ARG A 81 12.85 -0.18 -9.00
CA ARG A 81 13.46 0.96 -8.28
C ARG A 81 13.15 0.99 -6.78
N GLU A 82 12.32 0.08 -6.28
CA GLU A 82 12.00 -0.03 -4.85
C GLU A 82 12.78 -1.15 -4.13
N SER A 83 13.75 -1.77 -4.80
CA SER A 83 14.70 -2.70 -4.20
C SER A 83 16.05 -1.99 -4.00
N ALA A 84 16.15 -1.13 -3.00
CA ALA A 84 17.42 -0.53 -2.54
C ALA A 84 17.55 -0.70 -1.03
#